data_AF-A0A842UMD5-F1
#
_entry.id   AF-A0A842UMD5-F1
#
_cell.length_a   1.000
_cell.length_b   1.000
_cell.length_c   1.000
_cell.angle_alpha   90.00
_cell.angle_beta   90.00
_cell.angle_gamma   90.00
#
_symmetry.space_group_name_H-M   'P 1'
#
loop_
_entity.id
_entity.type
_entity.pdbx_description
1 polymer ?
#
loop_
_entity_poly.entity_id
_entity_poly.type
_entity_poly.pdbx_seq_one_letter_code
_entity_poly.pdbx_strand_id
1 'polypeptide(L)'
;MKANLKTHEHIGLFLMFAGATWFGFGIYGTLLAANRLLLSEVPLISGKELLIFPIFYGLGALMLAFGQIELKEALPGKGRKK
;
A
#
# COMPACT_ATOMS: atom_id res chain seq x y z
N MET A 1 -13.99 19.13 -19.15
CA MET A 1 -12.84 19.56 -18.34
C MET A 1 -11.73 18.53 -18.57
N LYS A 2 -10.75 18.81 -19.45
CA LYS A 2 -9.63 17.89 -19.68
C LYS A 2 -8.70 18.02 -18.46
N ALA A 3 -8.73 17.03 -17.57
CA ALA A 3 -7.73 16.92 -16.52
C ALA A 3 -6.38 16.64 -17.21
N ASN A 4 -5.58 17.68 -17.39
CA ASN A 4 -4.24 17.55 -17.95
C ASN A 4 -3.30 17.11 -16.82
N LEU A 5 -3.48 15.87 -16.38
CA LEU A 5 -2.67 15.27 -15.33
C LEU A 5 -1.22 15.18 -15.82
N LYS A 6 -0.28 15.60 -14.97
CA LYS A 6 1.14 15.48 -15.28
C LYS A 6 1.61 14.04 -15.03
N THR A 7 2.68 13.62 -15.69
CA THR A 7 3.21 12.24 -15.56
C THR A 7 3.48 11.83 -14.10
N HIS A 8 3.96 12.75 -13.26
CA HIS A 8 4.15 12.50 -11.83
C HIS A 8 2.82 12.25 -11.08
N GLU A 9 1.75 12.96 -11.41
CA GLU A 9 0.44 12.71 -10.81
C GLU A 9 -0.10 11.32 -11.19
N HIS A 10 0.14 10.87 -12.42
CA HIS A 10 -0.17 9.50 -12.84
C HIS A 10 0.63 8.46 -12.07
N ILE A 11 1.94 8.68 -11.90
CA ILE A 11 2.82 7.80 -11.11
C ILE A 11 2.35 7.77 -9.65
N GLY A 12 2.05 8.92 -9.05
CA GLY A 12 1.58 9.02 -7.69
C GLY A 12 0.23 8.31 -7.48
N LEU A 13 -0.74 8.51 -8.37
CA LEU A 13 -2.02 7.81 -8.33
C LEU A 13 -1.85 6.30 -8.52
N PHE A 14 -0.97 5.88 -9.43
CA PHE A 14 -0.67 4.46 -9.64
C PHE A 14 -0.05 3.83 -8.39
N LEU A 15 0.93 4.49 -7.76
CA LEU A 15 1.55 4.03 -6.52
C LEU A 15 0.55 3.94 -5.37
N MET A 16 -0.38 4.92 -5.26
CA MET A 16 -1.46 4.86 -4.29
C MET A 16 -2.39 3.66 -4.52
N PHE A 17 -2.80 3.44 -5.78
CA PHE A 17 -3.64 2.30 -6.14
C PHE A 17 -2.93 0.96 -5.90
N ALA A 18 -1.68 0.83 -6.33
CA ALA A 18 -0.87 -0.36 -6.16
C ALA A 18 -0.64 -0.65 -4.67
N GLY A 19 -0.24 0.36 -3.89
CA GLY A 19 -0.01 0.24 -2.45
C GLY A 19 -1.27 -0.16 -1.68
N ALA A 20 -2.41 0.45 -1.98
CA ALA A 20 -3.69 0.08 -1.37
C ALA A 20 -4.13 -1.35 -1.74
N THR A 21 -3.97 -1.73 -3.01
CA THR A 21 -4.25 -3.09 -3.49
C THR A 21 -3.36 -4.11 -2.78
N TRP A 22 -2.06 -3.81 -2.65
CA TRP A 22 -1.08 -4.66 -1.96
C TRP A 22 -1.43 -4.85 -0.48
N PHE A 23 -1.85 -3.77 0.19
CA PHE A 23 -2.40 -3.81 1.55
C PHE A 23 -3.65 -4.69 1.65
N GLY A 24 -4.55 -4.58 0.67
CA GLY A 24 -5.76 -5.40 0.57
C GLY A 24 -5.46 -6.90 0.54
N PHE A 25 -4.46 -7.32 -0.26
CA PHE A 25 -3.99 -8.71 -0.25
C PHE A 25 -3.42 -9.14 1.09
N GLY A 26 -2.66 -8.26 1.76
CA GLY A 26 -2.16 -8.50 3.12
C GLY A 26 -3.30 -8.73 4.12
N ILE A 27 -4.31 -7.86 4.12
CA ILE A 27 -5.49 -7.97 4.99
C ILE A 27 -6.24 -9.27 4.72
N TYR A 28 -6.49 -9.59 3.45
CA TYR A 28 -7.14 -10.84 3.06
C TYR A 28 -6.38 -12.07 3.59
N GLY A 29 -5.06 -12.11 3.39
CA GLY A 29 -4.20 -13.19 3.88
C GLY A 29 -4.23 -13.31 5.40
N THR A 30 -4.19 -12.19 6.12
CA THR A 30 -4.27 -12.16 7.59
C THR A 30 -5.62 -12.66 8.10
N LEU A 31 -6.73 -12.27 7.47
CA LEU A 31 -8.07 -12.77 7.80
C LEU A 31 -8.19 -14.27 7.54
N LEU A 32 -7.66 -14.75 6.41
CA LEU A 32 -7.64 -16.17 6.10
C LEU A 32 -6.79 -16.96 7.12
N ALA A 33 -5.65 -16.41 7.53
CA ALA A 33 -4.82 -17.01 8.58
C ALA A 33 -5.51 -16.97 9.95
N ALA A 34 -6.27 -15.91 10.26
CA ALA A 34 -7.02 -15.80 11.50
C ALA A 34 -8.08 -16.90 11.65
N ASN A 35 -8.65 -17.42 10.55
CA ASN A 35 -9.55 -18.57 10.60
C ASN A 35 -8.88 -19.83 11.19
N ARG A 36 -7.54 -19.92 11.19
CA ARG A 36 -6.81 -21.01 11.87
C ARG A 36 -7.01 -21.01 13.37
N LEU A 37 -7.41 -19.89 13.98
CA LEU A 37 -7.81 -19.83 15.40
C LEU A 37 -8.98 -20.77 15.72
N LEU A 38 -9.79 -21.13 14.72
CA LEU A 38 -10.91 -22.06 14.87
C LEU A 38 -10.45 -23.53 14.86
N LEU A 39 -9.18 -23.80 14.52
CA LEU A 39 -8.59 -25.13 14.46
C LEU A 39 -7.56 -25.28 15.59
N SER A 40 -7.92 -26.01 16.65
CA SER A 40 -7.13 -26.11 17.89
C SER A 40 -5.73 -26.70 17.73
N GLU A 41 -5.46 -27.43 16.64
CA GLU A 41 -4.17 -28.10 16.41
C GLU A 41 -3.21 -27.31 15.50
N VAL A 42 -3.64 -26.18 14.94
CA VAL A 42 -2.83 -25.44 13.97
C VAL A 42 -2.25 -24.18 14.63
N PRO A 43 -0.92 -24.00 14.64
CA PRO A 43 -0.31 -22.79 15.15
C PRO A 43 -0.70 -21.58 14.28
N LEU A 44 -1.08 -20.49 14.95
CA LEU A 44 -1.48 -19.24 14.28
C LEU A 44 -0.34 -18.62 13.47
N ILE A 45 0.89 -18.70 14.01
CA ILE A 45 2.12 -18.23 13.37
C ILE A 45 3.02 -19.44 13.18
N SER A 46 3.25 -19.80 11.92
CA SER A 46 4.10 -20.91 11.49
C SER A 46 5.50 -20.47 11.06
N GLY A 47 5.80 -19.18 11.14
CA GLY A 47 7.08 -18.57 10.77
C GLY A 47 7.10 -18.00 9.36
N LYS A 48 6.27 -18.50 8.44
CA LYS A 48 6.09 -17.90 7.10
C LYS A 48 5.52 -16.49 7.17
N GLU A 49 4.67 -16.25 8.16
CA GLU A 49 4.02 -14.97 8.43
C GLU A 49 5.04 -13.85 8.72
N LEU A 50 6.22 -14.20 9.27
CA LEU A 50 7.32 -13.24 9.51
C LEU A 50 7.90 -12.64 8.22
N LEU A 51 7.80 -13.35 7.09
CA LEU A 51 8.22 -12.85 5.78
C LEU A 51 7.05 -12.23 5.02
N ILE A 52 5.87 -12.82 5.12
CA ILE A 52 4.66 -12.36 4.43
C ILE A 52 4.25 -10.97 4.94
N PHE A 53 4.32 -10.72 6.25
CA PHE A 53 3.91 -9.43 6.80
C PHE A 53 4.74 -8.25 6.27
N PRO A 54 6.09 -8.25 6.31
CA PRO A 54 6.89 -7.19 5.71
C PRO A 54 6.65 -7.00 4.20
N ILE A 55 6.41 -8.09 3.47
CA ILE A 55 6.20 -8.02 2.01
C ILE A 55 4.88 -7.34 1.68
N PHE A 56 3.78 -7.70 2.34
CA PHE A 56 2.48 -7.12 2.01
C PHE A 56 2.24 -5.78 2.70
N TYR A 57 2.56 -5.66 3.99
CA TYR A 57 2.32 -4.43 4.75
C TYR A 57 3.46 -3.42 4.58
N GLY A 58 4.72 -3.88 4.57
CA GLY A 58 5.89 -3.01 4.42
C GLY A 58 5.98 -2.41 3.01
N LEU A 59 5.98 -3.25 1.96
CA LEU A 59 6.02 -2.73 0.59
C LEU A 59 4.77 -1.91 0.26
N GLY A 60 3.59 -2.35 0.73
CA GLY A 60 2.35 -1.59 0.56
C GLY A 60 2.44 -0.19 1.19
N ALA A 61 2.97 -0.10 2.41
CA ALA A 61 3.18 1.18 3.10
C ALA A 61 4.17 2.09 2.36
N LEU A 62 5.26 1.52 1.84
CA LEU A 62 6.24 2.27 1.04
C LEU A 62 5.63 2.83 -0.25
N MET A 63 4.85 2.02 -0.98
CA MET A 63 4.16 2.47 -2.18
C MET A 63 3.18 3.60 -1.88
N LEU A 64 2.40 3.48 -0.79
CA LEU A 64 1.51 4.55 -0.35
C LEU A 64 2.26 5.83 0.03
N ALA A 65 3.38 5.71 0.76
CA ALA A 65 4.20 6.85 1.14
C ALA A 65 4.76 7.58 -0.09
N PHE A 66 5.31 6.84 -1.06
CA PHE A 66 5.81 7.43 -2.30
C PHE A 66 4.70 8.03 -3.15
N GLY A 67 3.56 7.36 -3.27
CA GLY A 67 2.39 7.90 -3.97
C GLY A 67 1.91 9.22 -3.35
N GLN A 68 1.87 9.31 -2.02
CA GLN A 68 1.54 10.56 -1.32
C GLN A 68 2.58 11.66 -1.54
N ILE A 69 3.86 11.34 -1.56
CA ILE A 69 4.94 12.32 -1.81
C ILE A 69 4.77 12.91 -3.22
N GLU A 70 4.65 12.04 -4.23
CA GLU A 70 4.52 12.44 -5.62
C GLU A 70 3.27 13.31 -5.85
N LEU A 71 2.14 12.96 -5.21
CA LEU A 71 0.91 13.74 -5.28
C LEU A 71 0.96 15.05 -4.48
N LYS A 72 1.75 15.12 -3.40
CA LYS A 72 1.96 16.36 -2.64
C LYS A 72 2.85 17.35 -3.39
N GLU A 73 3.82 16.87 -4.16
CA GLU A 73 4.62 17.71 -5.06
C GLU A 73 3.78 18.28 -6.22
N ALA A 74 2.71 17.58 -6.61
CA ALA A 74 1.77 18.05 -7.61
C ALA A 74 0.87 19.23 -7.15
N LEU A 75 0.74 19.47 -5.84
CA LEU A 75 -0.16 20.49 -5.32
C LEU A 75 0.23 21.89 -5.85
N PRO A 76 -0.70 22.59 -6.55
CA PRO A 76 -0.38 23.85 -7.20
C PRO A 76 -0.08 24.93 -6.16
N GLY A 77 1.20 25.29 -6.01
CA GLY A 77 1.63 26.37 -5.12
C GLY A 77 2.95 26.14 -4.37
N LYS A 78 3.37 24.88 -4.18
CA LYS A 78 4.70 24.58 -3.62
C LYS A 78 5.75 24.61 -4.74
N GLY A 79 6.31 25.79 -4.98
CA GLY A 79 7.30 26.03 -6.04
C GLY A 79 7.11 27.34 -6.81
N ARG A 80 6.00 28.05 -6.60
CA ARG A 80 5.91 29.47 -6.96
C ARG A 80 6.74 30.26 -5.96
N LYS A 81 8.05 30.38 -6.23
CA LYS A 81 8.84 31.49 -5.67
C LYS A 81 8.05 32.78 -5.98
N LYS A 82 7.65 33.51 -4.93
CA LYS A 82 7.40 34.94 -5.04
C LYS A 82 8.75 35.64 -5.24
#